data_AF-A0A2M7YT95-F1
#
_entry.id   AF-A0A2M7YT95-F1
#
_cell.length_a   1.000
_cell.length_b   1.000
_cell.length_c   1.000
_cell.angle_alpha   90.00
_cell.angle_beta   90.00
_cell.angle_gamma   90.00
#
_symmetry.space_group_name_H-M   'P 1'
#
loop_
_entity.id
_entity.type
_entity.pdbx_description
1 polymer ?
#
loop_
_entity_poly.entity_id
_entity_poly.type
_entity_poly.pdbx_seq_one_letter_code
_entity_poly.pdbx_strand_id
1 'polypeptide(L)'
;MSQTAEYIKRLSALQEGERSRLRRLAGRPLDATLQGFDLFTGLWWPLRAKSPATPRREPSWLVAKLFGAFRVPHIRPDSGAGPSLPEVLGRCEPRDEDDRKRFRTRFDALLCSSLSSVEPHLRWALGEVAKAVAGHVPQARDVTGIDWVQLLDDLSIWDRGEEHRRGRDVRDIWAETYLNATKLLERRA
;
A
#
# COMPACT_ATOMS: atom_id res chain seq x y z
N MET A 1 3.48 2.64 -19.97
CA MET A 1 3.54 2.26 -18.54
C MET A 1 4.06 3.45 -17.73
N SER A 2 3.48 3.77 -16.57
CA SER A 2 3.98 4.85 -15.70
C SER A 2 5.31 4.45 -15.03
N GLN A 3 6.11 5.42 -14.56
CA GLN A 3 7.33 5.13 -13.80
C GLN A 3 7.04 4.36 -12.51
N THR A 4 5.90 4.64 -11.86
CA THR A 4 5.41 3.88 -10.72
C THR A 4 5.13 2.42 -11.07
N ALA A 5 4.48 2.15 -12.22
CA ALA A 5 4.22 0.79 -12.67
C ALA A 5 5.51 0.03 -12.97
N GLU A 6 6.50 0.69 -13.58
CA GLU A 6 7.81 0.09 -13.83
C GLU A 6 8.55 -0.19 -12.52
N TYR A 7 8.44 0.68 -11.51
CA TYR A 7 9.01 0.43 -10.19
C TYR A 7 8.40 -0.80 -9.51
N ILE A 8 7.07 -0.93 -9.50
CA ILE A 8 6.39 -2.11 -8.95
C ILE A 8 6.75 -3.37 -9.75
N LYS A 9 6.88 -3.29 -11.08
CA LYS A 9 7.34 -4.41 -11.91
C LYS A 9 8.75 -4.89 -11.48
N ARG A 10 9.67 -3.96 -11.21
CA ARG A 10 11.02 -4.28 -10.70
C ARG A 10 10.96 -4.93 -9.31
N LEU A 11 10.12 -4.42 -8.41
CA LEU A 11 9.91 -5.04 -7.09
C LEU A 11 9.36 -6.47 -7.21
N SER A 12 8.41 -6.69 -8.13
CA SER A 12 7.87 -8.02 -8.42
C SER A 12 8.92 -8.99 -8.96
N ALA A 13 9.94 -8.50 -9.68
CA ALA A 13 11.03 -9.29 -10.22
C ALA A 13 12.14 -9.65 -9.20
N LEU A 14 12.09 -9.09 -7.99
CA LEU A 14 13.06 -9.39 -6.93
C LEU A 14 13.01 -10.86 -6.52
N GLN A 15 14.20 -11.43 -6.30
CA GLN A 15 14.36 -12.78 -5.76
C GLN A 15 14.02 -12.82 -4.27
N GLU A 16 13.67 -13.99 -3.73
CA GLU A 16 13.26 -14.12 -2.31
C GLU A 16 14.36 -13.66 -1.34
N GLY A 17 15.63 -13.85 -1.69
CA GLY A 17 16.76 -13.34 -0.90
C GLY A 17 16.78 -11.81 -0.79
N GLU A 18 16.46 -11.10 -1.88
CA GLU A 18 16.39 -9.64 -1.91
C GLU A 18 15.13 -9.14 -1.17
N ARG A 19 13.98 -9.81 -1.36
CA ARG A 19 12.75 -9.53 -0.61
C ARG A 19 12.94 -9.70 0.90
N SER A 20 13.65 -10.74 1.31
CA SER A 20 14.02 -10.99 2.71
C SER A 20 14.90 -9.88 3.29
N ARG A 21 15.82 -9.31 2.49
CA ARG A 21 16.60 -8.13 2.90
C ARG A 21 15.69 -6.92 3.12
N LEU A 22 14.78 -6.61 2.20
CA LEU A 22 13.82 -5.51 2.36
C LEU A 22 12.94 -5.68 3.61
N ARG A 23 12.48 -6.91 3.88
CA ARG A 23 11.67 -7.23 5.08
C ARG A 23 12.39 -6.87 6.38
N ARG A 24 13.70 -7.12 6.46
CA ARG A 24 14.52 -6.82 7.65
C ARG A 24 14.77 -5.33 7.87
N LEU A 25 14.44 -4.50 6.89
CA LEU A 25 14.62 -3.05 6.93
C LEU A 25 13.34 -2.31 7.36
N ALA A 26 12.29 -3.04 7.73
CA ALA A 26 11.08 -2.47 8.34
C ALA A 26 11.41 -1.55 9.52
N GLY A 27 10.78 -0.38 9.57
CA GLY A 27 11.00 0.65 10.58
C GLY A 27 12.36 1.35 10.49
N ARG A 28 13.21 1.00 9.52
CA ARG A 28 14.53 1.62 9.33
C ARG A 28 14.48 2.70 8.25
N PRO A 29 15.22 3.80 8.44
CA PRO A 29 15.43 4.78 7.37
C PRO A 29 16.35 4.19 6.29
N LEU A 30 16.39 4.85 5.12
CA LEU A 30 17.09 4.35 3.93
C LEU A 30 18.61 4.25 4.13
N ASP A 31 19.18 5.15 4.92
CA ASP A 31 20.60 5.26 5.25
C ASP A 31 21.04 4.34 6.40
N ALA A 32 20.13 3.55 6.99
CA ALA A 32 20.44 2.69 8.13
C ALA A 32 21.47 1.59 7.82
N THR A 33 21.58 1.15 6.56
CA THR A 33 22.55 0.13 6.14
C THR A 33 22.96 0.36 4.69
N LEU A 34 24.24 0.21 4.37
CA LEU A 34 24.75 0.33 3.00
C LEU A 34 24.09 -0.68 2.05
N GLN A 35 23.93 -1.94 2.47
CA GLN A 35 23.30 -2.97 1.63
C GLN A 35 21.84 -2.66 1.31
N GLY A 36 21.09 -2.09 2.26
CA GLY A 36 19.72 -1.66 2.05
C GLY A 36 19.63 -0.48 1.08
N PHE A 37 20.54 0.47 1.24
CA PHE A 37 20.70 1.61 0.34
C PHE A 37 21.02 1.16 -1.08
N ASP A 38 22.00 0.29 -1.28
CA ASP A 38 22.42 -0.21 -2.60
C ASP A 38 21.29 -0.99 -3.28
N LEU A 39 20.61 -1.87 -2.54
CA LEU A 39 19.46 -2.61 -3.07
C LEU A 39 18.35 -1.67 -3.54
N PHE A 40 17.98 -0.68 -2.72
CA PHE A 40 16.94 0.27 -3.09
C PHE A 40 17.34 1.16 -4.26
N THR A 41 18.56 1.71 -4.24
CA THR A 41 19.04 2.61 -5.28
C THR A 41 19.19 1.90 -6.62
N GLY A 42 19.63 0.64 -6.64
CA GLY A 42 19.64 -0.19 -7.85
C GLY A 42 18.26 -0.35 -8.50
N LEU A 43 17.19 -0.36 -7.71
CA LEU A 43 15.81 -0.44 -8.21
C LEU A 43 15.29 0.91 -8.69
N TRP A 44 15.48 1.96 -7.88
CA TRP A 44 14.84 3.27 -8.02
C TRP A 44 15.62 4.25 -8.91
N TRP A 45 16.95 4.33 -8.76
CA TRP A 45 17.78 5.32 -9.46
C TRP A 45 17.70 5.22 -10.99
N PRO A 46 17.71 4.02 -11.62
CA PRO A 46 17.63 3.94 -13.08
C PRO A 46 16.31 4.48 -13.65
N LEU A 47 15.23 4.53 -12.85
CA LEU A 47 13.98 5.17 -13.24
C LEU A 47 14.09 6.69 -13.13
N ARG A 48 14.62 7.16 -11.99
CA ARG A 48 14.82 8.59 -11.74
C ARG A 48 15.74 9.24 -12.77
N ALA A 49 16.80 8.55 -13.17
CA ALA A 49 17.73 9.01 -14.19
C ALA A 49 17.06 9.18 -15.57
N LYS A 50 16.04 8.37 -15.89
CA LYS A 50 15.30 8.45 -17.16
C LYS A 50 14.18 9.47 -17.14
N SER A 51 13.51 9.66 -16.00
CA SER A 51 12.34 10.53 -15.91
C SER A 51 12.21 11.21 -14.56
N PRO A 52 11.99 12.54 -14.53
CA PRO A 52 11.67 13.27 -13.31
C PRO A 52 10.30 12.88 -12.73
N ALA A 53 9.44 12.24 -13.51
CA ALA A 53 8.13 11.74 -13.08
C ALA A 53 8.21 10.42 -12.28
N THR A 54 9.41 9.96 -11.93
CA THR A 54 9.63 8.82 -11.03
C THR A 54 9.04 9.10 -9.65
N PRO A 55 8.38 8.11 -9.00
CA PRO A 55 7.85 8.28 -7.64
C PRO A 55 8.93 8.75 -6.67
N ARG A 56 8.51 9.50 -5.65
CA ARG A 56 9.44 10.11 -4.71
C ARG A 56 10.17 9.04 -3.91
N ARG A 57 11.41 9.36 -3.53
CA ARG A 57 12.32 8.45 -2.84
C ARG A 57 11.73 7.84 -1.57
N GLU A 58 11.16 8.66 -0.69
CA GLU A 58 10.62 8.21 0.61
C GLU A 58 9.40 7.28 0.46
N PRO A 59 8.33 7.64 -0.29
CA PRO A 59 7.24 6.72 -0.61
C PRO A 59 7.71 5.43 -1.28
N SER A 60 8.64 5.52 -2.24
CA SER A 60 9.20 4.33 -2.90
C SER A 60 9.93 3.43 -1.91
N TRP A 61 10.71 4.01 -0.99
CA TRP A 61 11.40 3.25 0.05
C TRP A 61 10.44 2.55 1.00
N LEU A 62 9.41 3.26 1.44
CA LEU A 62 8.33 2.71 2.25
C LEU A 62 7.66 1.52 1.55
N VAL A 63 7.25 1.69 0.30
CA VAL A 63 6.61 0.62 -0.49
C VAL A 63 7.54 -0.57 -0.69
N ALA A 64 8.83 -0.37 -0.94
CA ALA A 64 9.79 -1.48 -1.07
C ALA A 64 9.85 -2.33 0.20
N LYS A 65 9.92 -1.70 1.38
CA LYS A 65 9.92 -2.40 2.67
C LYS A 65 8.62 -3.19 2.87
N LEU A 66 7.48 -2.57 2.60
CA LEU A 66 6.16 -3.21 2.71
C LEU A 66 6.02 -4.39 1.75
N PHE A 67 6.46 -4.22 0.50
CA PHE A 67 6.42 -5.25 -0.54
C PHE A 67 7.29 -6.46 -0.17
N GLY A 68 8.47 -6.24 0.41
CA GLY A 68 9.31 -7.34 0.92
C GLY A 68 8.73 -8.04 2.15
N ALA A 69 7.94 -7.31 2.95
CA ALA A 69 7.37 -7.82 4.20
C ALA A 69 6.09 -8.65 4.00
N PHE A 70 5.25 -8.31 3.03
CA PHE A 70 3.94 -8.94 2.83
C PHE A 70 3.86 -9.63 1.47
N ARG A 71 3.40 -10.88 1.47
CA ARG A 71 3.11 -11.63 0.25
C ARG A 71 1.70 -11.31 -0.27
N VAL A 72 1.47 -10.04 -0.58
CA VAL A 72 0.20 -9.57 -1.17
C VAL A 72 0.40 -9.38 -2.68
N PRO A 73 -0.31 -10.13 -3.54
CA PRO A 73 -0.17 -10.01 -4.98
C PRO A 73 -0.48 -8.61 -5.51
N HIS A 74 0.25 -8.19 -6.55
CA HIS A 74 -0.12 -7.02 -7.33
C HIS A 74 -1.21 -7.38 -8.33
N ILE A 75 -2.39 -6.78 -8.16
CA ILE A 75 -3.53 -6.94 -9.06
C ILE A 75 -3.79 -5.59 -9.72
N ARG A 76 -3.59 -5.53 -11.04
CA ARG A 76 -3.99 -4.39 -11.87
C ARG A 76 -4.37 -4.93 -13.26
N PRO A 77 -5.65 -4.86 -13.65
CA PRO A 77 -6.07 -5.30 -14.97
C PRO A 77 -5.62 -4.32 -16.05
N ASP A 78 -5.47 -4.79 -17.29
CA ASP A 78 -5.12 -3.92 -18.43
C ASP A 78 -6.19 -2.85 -18.71
N SER A 79 -7.43 -3.11 -18.28
CA SER A 79 -8.58 -2.22 -18.45
C SER A 79 -8.66 -1.06 -17.46
N GLY A 80 -7.82 -1.01 -16.42
CA GLY A 80 -7.89 0.09 -15.45
C GLY A 80 -7.22 -0.17 -14.10
N ALA A 81 -7.69 0.54 -13.08
CA ALA A 81 -7.19 0.39 -11.71
C ALA A 81 -7.60 -0.97 -11.12
N GLY A 82 -6.70 -1.57 -10.35
CA GLY A 82 -7.02 -2.75 -9.55
C GLY A 82 -7.66 -2.38 -8.22
N PRO A 83 -7.94 -3.39 -7.36
CA PRO A 83 -8.52 -3.16 -6.03
C PRO A 83 -7.57 -2.31 -5.18
N SER A 84 -8.05 -1.17 -4.71
CA SER A 84 -7.24 -0.25 -3.90
C SER A 84 -7.11 -0.74 -2.45
N LEU A 85 -6.08 -0.31 -1.73
CA LEU A 85 -5.92 -0.66 -0.31
C LEU A 85 -7.14 -0.28 0.56
N PRO A 86 -7.68 0.96 0.53
CA PRO A 86 -8.86 1.31 1.32
C PRO A 86 -10.10 0.49 0.95
N GLU A 87 -10.29 0.18 -0.33
CA GLU A 87 -11.39 -0.68 -0.79
C GLU A 87 -11.29 -2.10 -0.20
N VAL A 88 -10.11 -2.71 -0.28
CA VAL A 88 -9.88 -4.05 0.27
C VAL A 88 -10.04 -4.06 1.79
N LEU A 89 -9.55 -3.03 2.49
CA LEU A 89 -9.73 -2.90 3.94
C LEU A 89 -11.20 -2.79 4.32
N GLY A 90 -12.01 -2.05 3.55
CA GLY A 90 -13.45 -1.97 3.76
C GLY A 90 -14.13 -3.34 3.61
N ARG A 91 -13.63 -4.18 2.69
CA ARG A 91 -14.11 -5.56 2.56
C ARG A 91 -13.67 -6.48 3.70
N CYS A 92 -12.51 -6.21 4.29
CA CYS A 92 -11.96 -6.99 5.39
C CYS A 92 -12.57 -6.63 6.76
N GLU A 93 -13.42 -5.61 6.84
CA GLU A 93 -14.02 -5.17 8.10
C GLU A 93 -14.76 -6.33 8.80
N PRO A 94 -14.49 -6.59 10.09
CA PRO A 94 -15.22 -7.57 10.88
C PRO A 94 -16.72 -7.24 10.98
N ARG A 95 -17.56 -8.29 11.08
CA ARG A 95 -19.01 -8.11 11.28
C ARG A 95 -19.40 -7.91 12.75
N ASP A 96 -18.57 -8.42 13.67
CA ASP A 96 -18.76 -8.20 15.10
C ASP A 96 -18.50 -6.74 15.47
N GLU A 97 -19.36 -6.14 16.31
CA GLU A 97 -19.34 -4.71 16.61
C GLU A 97 -18.05 -4.25 17.30
N ASP A 98 -17.57 -5.04 18.27
CA ASP A 98 -16.39 -4.67 19.05
C ASP A 98 -15.12 -4.74 18.20
N ASP A 99 -14.99 -5.80 17.40
CA ASP A 99 -13.88 -5.95 16.45
C ASP A 99 -13.96 -4.92 15.33
N ARG A 100 -15.17 -4.60 14.84
CA ARG A 100 -15.40 -3.56 13.84
C ARG A 100 -14.95 -2.19 14.34
N LYS A 101 -15.31 -1.82 15.58
CA LYS A 101 -14.88 -0.57 16.19
C LYS A 101 -13.36 -0.48 16.29
N ARG A 102 -12.69 -1.55 16.75
CA ARG A 102 -11.22 -1.62 16.82
C ARG A 102 -10.58 -1.52 15.44
N PHE A 103 -11.16 -2.16 14.43
CA PHE A 103 -10.68 -2.11 13.05
C PHE A 103 -10.75 -0.69 12.50
N ARG A 104 -11.90 -0.01 12.66
CA ARG A 104 -12.09 1.39 12.25
C ARG A 104 -11.13 2.33 12.96
N THR A 105 -10.94 2.18 14.27
CA THR A 105 -9.95 3.00 15.01
C THR A 105 -8.53 2.86 14.44
N ARG A 106 -8.11 1.67 14.02
CA ARG A 106 -6.80 1.48 13.38
C ARG A 106 -6.74 2.09 11.97
N PHE A 107 -7.84 2.03 11.22
CA PHE A 107 -7.94 2.69 9.92
C PHE A 107 -7.93 4.21 10.05
N ASP A 108 -8.64 4.78 11.02
CA ASP A 108 -8.61 6.21 11.30
C ASP A 108 -7.19 6.67 11.69
N ALA A 109 -6.51 5.89 12.55
CA ALA A 109 -5.12 6.17 12.91
C ALA A 109 -4.17 6.12 11.70
N LEU A 110 -4.44 5.24 10.72
CA LEU A 110 -3.71 5.21 9.45
C LEU A 110 -3.91 6.52 8.67
N LEU A 111 -5.16 6.98 8.53
CA LEU A 111 -5.47 8.22 7.81
C LEU A 111 -4.90 9.47 8.50
N CYS A 112 -4.92 9.52 9.84
CA CYS A 112 -4.39 10.65 10.59
C CYS A 112 -2.86 10.68 10.70
N SER A 113 -2.17 9.63 10.24
CA SER A 113 -0.70 9.57 10.28
C SER A 113 -0.05 10.35 9.16
N SER A 114 1.04 11.06 9.47
CA SER A 114 1.94 11.63 8.46
C SER A 114 2.71 10.53 7.72
N LEU A 115 3.25 10.82 6.53
CA LEU A 115 4.04 9.83 5.77
C LEU A 115 5.24 9.28 6.57
N SER A 116 5.83 10.08 7.46
CA SER A 116 6.97 9.65 8.29
C SER A 116 6.58 8.65 9.39
N SER A 117 5.31 8.66 9.83
CA SER A 117 4.78 7.83 10.90
C SER A 117 3.80 6.75 10.43
N VAL A 118 3.46 6.71 9.14
CA VAL A 118 2.40 5.83 8.58
C VAL A 118 2.81 4.36 8.49
N GLU A 119 4.11 4.03 8.53
CA GLU A 119 4.60 2.67 8.28
C GLU A 119 3.99 1.60 9.21
N PRO A 120 3.93 1.75 10.54
CA PRO A 120 3.32 0.75 11.42
C PRO A 120 1.83 0.50 11.09
N HIS A 121 1.12 1.56 10.69
CA HIS A 121 -0.29 1.49 10.32
C HIS A 121 -0.49 0.77 8.98
N LEU A 122 0.36 1.04 7.99
CA LEU A 122 0.33 0.30 6.72
C LEU A 122 0.71 -1.16 6.89
N ARG A 123 1.62 -1.48 7.83
CA ARG A 123 1.95 -2.88 8.16
C ARG A 123 0.75 -3.61 8.74
N TRP A 124 -0.01 -2.98 9.63
CA TRP A 124 -1.28 -3.55 10.10
C TRP A 124 -2.24 -3.77 8.92
N ALA A 125 -2.48 -2.73 8.11
CA ALA A 125 -3.40 -2.79 6.98
C ALA A 125 -3.06 -3.93 6.01
N LEU A 126 -1.79 -4.03 5.59
CA LEU A 126 -1.33 -5.10 4.70
C LEU A 126 -1.33 -6.47 5.37
N GLY A 127 -1.23 -6.54 6.70
CA GLY A 127 -1.46 -7.76 7.47
C GLY A 127 -2.90 -8.26 7.34
N GLU A 128 -3.89 -7.37 7.41
CA GLU A 128 -5.30 -7.72 7.20
C GLU A 128 -5.57 -8.15 5.75
N VAL A 129 -4.98 -7.45 4.78
CA VAL A 129 -5.05 -7.86 3.37
C VAL A 129 -4.42 -9.24 3.17
N ALA A 130 -3.25 -9.50 3.76
CA ALA A 130 -2.58 -10.79 3.63
C ALA A 130 -3.43 -11.94 4.22
N LYS A 131 -4.11 -11.71 5.34
CA LYS A 131 -5.08 -12.69 5.89
C LYS A 131 -6.24 -12.93 4.92
N ALA A 132 -6.79 -11.87 4.32
CA ALA A 132 -7.87 -11.99 3.35
C ALA A 132 -7.47 -12.78 2.11
N VAL A 133 -6.29 -12.47 1.54
CA VAL A 133 -5.70 -13.21 0.41
C VAL A 133 -5.46 -14.69 0.76
N ALA A 134 -5.09 -15.00 2.01
CA ALA A 134 -4.94 -16.36 2.50
C ALA A 134 -6.28 -17.06 2.81
N GLY A 135 -7.43 -16.41 2.57
CA GLY A 135 -8.75 -16.96 2.82
C GLY A 135 -9.16 -16.99 4.29
N HIS A 136 -8.44 -16.29 5.17
CA HIS A 136 -8.72 -16.25 6.61
C HIS A 136 -9.78 -15.22 7.02
N VAL A 137 -10.31 -14.45 6.05
CA VAL A 137 -11.36 -13.44 6.29
C VAL A 137 -12.62 -13.85 5.53
N PRO A 138 -13.62 -14.47 6.21
CA PRO A 138 -14.77 -15.09 5.55
C PRO A 138 -15.60 -14.15 4.66
N GLN A 139 -15.69 -12.88 5.03
CA GLN A 139 -16.43 -11.85 4.31
C GLN A 139 -15.68 -11.23 3.12
N ALA A 140 -14.39 -11.54 2.95
CA ALA A 140 -13.51 -10.97 1.92
C ALA A 140 -12.87 -12.04 1.03
N ARG A 141 -13.59 -13.14 0.74
CA ARG A 141 -13.08 -14.30 -0.02
C ARG A 141 -12.69 -13.99 -1.47
N ASP A 142 -13.21 -12.92 -2.03
CA ASP A 142 -12.90 -12.43 -3.38
C ASP A 142 -11.61 -11.61 -3.46
N VAL A 143 -11.00 -11.28 -2.31
CA VAL A 143 -9.75 -10.52 -2.25
C VAL A 143 -8.58 -11.40 -2.66
N THR A 144 -7.93 -11.04 -3.77
CA THR A 144 -6.76 -11.75 -4.30
C THR A 144 -5.46 -10.93 -4.25
N GLY A 145 -5.55 -9.64 -3.90
CA GLY A 145 -4.40 -8.75 -3.77
C GLY A 145 -4.80 -7.29 -3.82
N ILE A 146 -3.83 -6.41 -4.09
CA ILE A 146 -4.05 -4.96 -4.21
C ILE A 146 -3.32 -4.36 -5.41
N ASP A 147 -3.76 -3.17 -5.79
CA ASP A 147 -3.04 -2.32 -6.71
C ASP A 147 -1.89 -1.57 -6.00
N TRP A 148 -0.72 -2.20 -5.92
CA TRP A 148 0.51 -1.61 -5.38
C TRP A 148 0.96 -0.32 -6.08
N VAL A 149 0.63 -0.16 -7.36
CA VAL A 149 0.99 1.05 -8.10
C VAL A 149 0.11 2.20 -7.63
N GLN A 150 -1.19 1.95 -7.43
CA GLN A 150 -2.11 2.93 -6.83
C GLN A 150 -1.65 3.31 -5.41
N LEU A 151 -1.25 2.32 -4.59
CA LEU A 151 -0.73 2.58 -3.24
C LEU A 151 0.49 3.53 -3.27
N LEU A 152 1.45 3.29 -4.15
CA LEU A 152 2.64 4.14 -4.24
C LEU A 152 2.30 5.54 -4.79
N ASP A 153 1.39 5.63 -5.75
CA ASP A 153 0.93 6.91 -6.27
C ASP A 153 0.21 7.74 -5.18
N ASP A 154 -0.58 7.08 -4.33
CA ASP A 154 -1.29 7.70 -3.21
C ASP A 154 -0.32 8.15 -2.10
N LEU A 155 0.63 7.29 -1.71
CA LEU A 155 1.65 7.66 -0.73
C LEU A 155 2.56 8.79 -1.23
N SER A 156 2.74 8.92 -2.55
CA SER A 156 3.52 10.00 -3.15
C SER A 156 2.88 11.39 -3.01
N ILE A 157 1.62 11.46 -2.58
CA ILE A 157 0.87 12.69 -2.33
C ILE A 157 0.29 12.75 -0.91
N TRP A 158 0.66 11.82 -0.03
CA TRP A 158 0.04 11.63 1.29
C TRP A 158 -0.05 12.90 2.14
N ASP A 159 1.05 13.64 2.25
CA ASP A 159 1.12 14.87 3.06
C ASP A 159 0.96 16.15 2.23
N ARG A 160 0.38 16.08 1.03
CA ARG A 160 0.20 17.26 0.16
C ARG A 160 -1.14 17.98 0.30
N GLY A 161 -2.07 17.49 1.11
CA GLY A 161 -3.42 18.06 1.19
C GLY A 161 -4.07 18.10 -0.20
N GLU A 162 -4.68 19.23 -0.57
CA GLU A 162 -5.29 19.41 -1.90
C GLU A 162 -4.28 19.86 -2.97
N GLU A 163 -3.03 20.18 -2.60
CA GLU A 163 -1.99 20.77 -3.47
C GLU A 163 -1.31 19.71 -4.36
N HIS A 164 -2.10 18.94 -5.09
CA HIS A 164 -1.63 17.99 -6.09
C HIS A 164 -2.66 17.73 -7.18
N ARG A 165 -2.28 16.93 -8.19
CA ARG A 165 -3.04 16.64 -9.41
C ARG A 165 -4.50 16.16 -9.24
N ARG A 166 -4.93 15.77 -8.03
CA ARG A 166 -6.31 15.30 -7.79
C ARG A 166 -7.19 16.35 -7.12
N GLY A 167 -6.62 17.47 -6.65
CA GLY A 167 -7.37 18.59 -6.04
C GLY A 167 -8.19 18.20 -4.80
N ARG A 168 -7.86 17.08 -4.15
CA ARG A 168 -8.53 16.56 -2.96
C ARG A 168 -7.49 15.80 -2.13
N ASP A 169 -7.55 15.92 -0.81
CA ASP A 169 -6.69 15.16 0.07
C ASP A 169 -6.89 13.65 -0.19
N VAL A 170 -5.79 12.94 -0.39
CA VAL A 170 -5.82 11.50 -0.67
C VAL A 170 -6.44 10.71 0.48
N ARG A 171 -6.35 11.21 1.71
CA ARG A 171 -6.94 10.59 2.91
C ARG A 171 -8.46 10.63 2.88
N ASP A 172 -9.05 11.72 2.36
CA ASP A 172 -10.50 11.81 2.17
C ASP A 172 -10.97 10.84 1.09
N ILE A 173 -10.21 10.73 -0.01
CA ILE A 173 -10.49 9.74 -1.07
C ILE A 173 -10.45 8.32 -0.48
N TRP A 174 -9.47 8.03 0.38
CA TRP A 174 -9.35 6.72 1.04
C TRP A 174 -10.52 6.45 2.00
N ALA A 175 -10.91 7.42 2.80
CA ALA A 175 -12.07 7.30 3.71
C ALA A 175 -13.36 7.02 2.93
N GLU A 176 -13.61 7.78 1.86
CA GLU A 176 -14.78 7.62 0.99
C GLU A 176 -14.79 6.23 0.33
N THR A 177 -13.65 5.80 -0.21
CA THR A 177 -13.50 4.48 -0.86
C THR A 177 -13.77 3.33 0.12
N TYR A 178 -13.24 3.45 1.34
CA TYR A 178 -13.47 2.48 2.41
C TYR A 178 -14.95 2.39 2.80
N LEU A 179 -15.61 3.53 3.01
CA LEU A 179 -17.04 3.58 3.37
C LEU A 179 -17.95 3.05 2.25
N ASN A 180 -17.59 3.26 0.99
CA ASN A 180 -18.34 2.71 -0.12
C ASN A 180 -18.20 1.18 -0.20
N ALA A 181 -17.00 0.65 0.06
CA ALA A 181 -16.77 -0.79 0.08
C ALA A 181 -17.52 -1.51 1.22
N THR A 182 -17.56 -0.93 2.41
CA THR A 182 -18.32 -1.48 3.56
C THR A 182 -19.82 -1.52 3.27
N LYS A 183 -20.40 -0.41 2.77
CA LYS A 183 -21.83 -0.34 2.37
C LYS A 183 -22.22 -1.36 1.31
N LEU A 184 -21.34 -1.64 0.35
CA LEU A 184 -21.60 -2.63 -0.69
C LEU A 184 -21.69 -4.06 -0.14
N LEU A 185 -20.92 -4.38 0.91
CA LEU A 185 -21.02 -5.66 1.58
C LEU A 185 -22.29 -5.79 2.43
N GLU A 186 -22.69 -4.73 3.13
CA GLU A 186 -23.93 -4.72 3.92
C GLU A 186 -25.17 -4.96 3.05
N ARG A 187 -25.16 -4.48 1.80
CA ARG A 187 -26.25 -4.73 0.83
C ARG A 187 -26.29 -6.14 0.25
N ARG A 188 -25.20 -6.91 0.37
CA ARG A 188 -25.07 -8.27 -0.18
C ARG A 188 -25.28 -9.37 0.86
N ALA A 189 -25.28 -9.01 2.15
CA ALA A 189 -25.50 -9.91 3.27
C ALA A 189 -26.99 -10.05 3.59
#